data_AF-A0A1X2BVY8-F1
#
_entry.id   AF-A0A1X2BVY8-F1
#
_cell.length_a   1.000
_cell.length_b   1.000
_cell.length_c   1.000
_cell.angle_alpha   90.00
_cell.angle_beta   90.00
_cell.angle_gamma   90.00
#
_symmetry.space_group_name_H-M   'P 1'
#
loop_
_entity.id
_entity.type
_entity.pdbx_description
1 polymer ?
#
loop_
_entity_poly.entity_id
_entity_poly.type
_entity_poly.pdbx_seq_one_letter_code
_entity_poly.pdbx_strand_id
1 'polypeptide(L)'
;MTTTRQHIEDLDPTAWAALTKRAAAVAVAAAQRFGSTPPVELLAVATMTERDLVEHRARLGPARKRPSAMMRLVEADHLRVIAEGHARQALQDKKDAEAAASLARAEAEQSARDATAARERVRQIQAQAARKDAERSAERAAAQQAIEQMRTELERVRADAAAEVAAVGEQFKAAEARARQRTEERTAERATARQAFEQLRDELERVRADAAAEVAAARGHADAEIVAARQTAEAEVEQIRAAAAAEIADESSQLLTIPVPPLGVSAHTGRIEHAVSVVRQIDYVLEAGLIEDAGDDVESRRPIDTELVRSLVRTVRVQAADLAEELHSLSSHYTVQWQIEAADSYASAAASAYGALLQRIATAIEQLGQHDDSANAEVVQMVTTMLADHPWRRY
;
A
#
# COMPACT_ATOMS: atom_id res chain seq x y z
N MET A 1 111.45 101.89 84.12
CA MET A 1 111.77 100.98 83.00
C MET A 1 111.52 99.49 83.31
N THR A 2 110.87 99.11 84.42
CA THR A 2 110.70 97.69 84.82
C THR A 2 109.41 97.03 84.31
N THR A 3 108.32 97.77 84.14
CA THR A 3 106.99 97.22 83.76
C THR A 3 106.90 96.74 82.30
N THR A 4 107.52 97.44 81.36
CA THR A 4 107.51 97.06 79.94
C THR A 4 108.30 95.77 79.68
N ARG A 5 109.42 95.57 80.40
CA ARG A 5 110.23 94.35 80.29
C ARG A 5 109.46 93.12 80.82
N GLN A 6 108.75 93.29 81.94
CA GLN A 6 107.91 92.23 82.52
C GLN A 6 106.80 91.78 81.55
N HIS A 7 106.08 92.73 80.94
CA HIS A 7 105.03 92.39 79.97
C HIS A 7 105.57 91.70 78.71
N ILE A 8 106.78 92.03 78.25
CA ILE A 8 107.41 91.34 77.11
C ILE A 8 107.78 89.90 77.49
N GLU A 9 108.16 89.66 78.75
CA GLU A 9 108.48 88.32 79.26
C GLU A 9 107.23 87.42 79.37
N ASP A 10 106.07 87.99 79.75
CA ASP A 10 104.81 87.25 79.96
C ASP A 10 104.02 86.97 78.66
N LEU A 11 104.43 87.51 77.51
CA LEU A 11 103.82 87.20 76.22
C LEU A 11 104.06 85.74 75.81
N ASP A 12 102.98 85.07 75.37
CA ASP A 12 103.02 83.77 74.72
C ASP A 12 104.11 83.77 73.62
N PRO A 13 104.88 82.67 73.42
CA PRO A 13 105.97 82.64 72.47
C PRO A 13 105.57 83.10 71.06
N THR A 14 104.39 82.72 70.58
CA THR A 14 103.92 83.10 69.24
C THR A 14 103.57 84.59 69.19
N ALA A 15 102.88 85.10 70.21
CA ALA A 15 102.54 86.52 70.34
C ALA A 15 103.78 87.42 70.44
N TRP A 16 104.82 86.99 71.17
CA TRP A 16 106.09 87.69 71.27
C TRP A 16 106.83 87.73 69.93
N ALA A 17 106.85 86.61 69.20
CA ALA A 17 107.54 86.51 67.92
C ALA A 17 106.90 87.44 66.87
N ALA A 18 105.56 87.44 66.81
CA ALA A 18 104.81 88.35 65.95
C ALA A 18 105.07 89.82 66.30
N LEU A 19 105.06 90.18 67.60
CA LEU A 19 105.33 91.55 68.06
C LEU A 19 106.76 92.00 67.73
N THR A 20 107.75 91.13 67.98
CA THR A 20 109.18 91.40 67.76
C THR A 20 109.47 91.58 66.27
N LYS A 21 108.92 90.72 65.43
CA LYS A 21 109.03 90.83 63.97
C LYS A 21 108.46 92.15 63.46
N ARG A 22 107.26 92.52 63.92
CA ARG A 22 106.59 93.75 63.52
C ARG A 22 107.38 94.98 63.96
N ALA A 23 107.88 95.01 65.20
CA ALA A 23 108.70 96.10 65.71
C ALA A 23 110.01 96.24 64.92
N ALA A 24 110.70 95.13 64.62
CA ALA A 24 111.92 95.14 63.82
C ALA A 24 111.68 95.64 62.39
N ALA A 25 110.61 95.19 61.73
CA ALA A 25 110.26 95.66 60.38
C ALA A 25 109.96 97.16 60.35
N VAL A 26 109.24 97.68 61.35
CA VAL A 26 108.94 99.12 61.47
C VAL A 26 110.22 99.93 61.71
N ALA A 27 111.13 99.44 62.56
CA ALA A 27 112.41 100.10 62.83
C ALA A 27 113.33 100.14 61.60
N VAL A 28 113.41 99.04 60.83
CA VAL A 28 114.15 98.98 59.56
C VAL A 28 113.58 99.98 58.53
N ALA A 29 112.25 100.01 58.38
CA ALA A 29 111.59 100.94 57.48
C ALA A 29 111.81 102.42 57.89
N ALA A 30 111.81 102.71 59.19
CA ALA A 30 112.12 104.04 59.70
C ALA A 30 113.57 104.45 59.40
N ALA A 31 114.55 103.58 59.65
CA ALA A 31 115.96 103.87 59.37
C ALA A 31 116.21 104.20 57.90
N GLN A 32 115.61 103.43 56.98
CA GLN A 32 115.69 103.67 55.54
C GLN A 32 115.10 105.01 55.12
N ARG A 33 113.98 105.44 55.72
CA ARG A 33 113.35 106.74 55.43
C ARG A 33 114.22 107.93 55.84
N PHE A 34 115.01 107.80 56.91
CA PHE A 34 115.89 108.85 57.40
C PHE A 34 117.31 108.81 56.79
N GLY A 35 117.55 107.95 55.78
CA GLY A 35 118.86 107.83 55.12
C GLY A 35 119.94 107.17 55.98
N SER A 36 119.56 106.54 57.10
CA SER A 36 120.46 105.84 58.00
C SER A 36 120.53 104.36 57.64
N THR A 37 121.72 103.76 57.72
CA THR A 37 121.86 102.31 57.55
C THR A 37 121.37 101.60 58.81
N PRO A 38 120.33 100.75 58.75
CA PRO A 38 119.84 100.03 59.92
C PRO A 38 120.91 99.05 60.44
N PRO A 39 121.02 98.85 61.78
CA PRO A 39 121.90 97.84 62.36
C PRO A 39 121.62 96.44 61.80
N VAL A 40 122.67 95.65 61.61
CA VAL A 40 122.61 94.32 60.97
C VAL A 40 121.73 93.35 61.77
N GLU A 41 121.69 93.50 63.10
CA GLU A 41 120.89 92.68 64.00
C GLU A 41 119.38 92.94 63.80
N LEU A 42 118.98 94.19 63.55
CA LEU A 42 117.59 94.56 63.28
C LEU A 42 117.12 94.03 61.93
N LEU A 43 117.99 94.07 60.91
CA LEU A 43 117.74 93.45 59.61
C LEU A 43 117.58 91.93 59.72
N ALA A 44 118.41 91.27 60.53
CA ALA A 44 118.31 89.84 60.79
C ALA A 44 116.96 89.49 61.46
N VAL A 45 116.58 90.20 62.52
CA VAL A 45 115.30 89.95 63.22
C VAL A 45 114.08 90.23 62.33
N ALA A 46 114.15 91.25 61.48
CA ALA A 46 113.06 91.58 60.55
C ALA A 46 112.87 90.54 59.43
N THR A 47 113.95 89.84 59.03
CA THR A 47 113.92 88.83 57.96
C THR A 47 113.58 87.41 58.46
N MET A 48 113.72 87.15 59.77
CA MET A 48 113.34 85.87 60.38
C MET A 48 111.82 85.59 60.31
N THR A 49 111.44 84.31 60.18
CA THR A 49 110.03 83.91 60.33
C THR A 49 109.60 83.95 61.80
N GLU A 50 108.30 84.00 62.08
CA GLU A 50 107.81 83.94 63.46
C GLU A 50 108.23 82.64 64.16
N ARG A 51 108.27 81.53 63.42
CA ARG A 51 108.78 80.25 63.91
C ARG A 51 110.27 80.32 64.28
N ASP A 52 111.08 80.95 63.44
CA ASP A 52 112.51 81.14 63.72
C ASP A 52 112.73 82.04 64.94
N LEU A 53 111.90 83.06 65.11
CA LEU A 53 111.95 83.95 66.28
C LEU A 53 111.54 83.22 67.56
N VAL A 54 110.48 82.40 67.53
CA VAL A 54 110.10 81.53 68.65
C VAL A 54 111.26 80.60 69.02
N GLU A 55 111.87 79.98 68.02
CA GLU A 55 113.00 79.06 68.23
C GLU A 55 114.25 79.78 68.74
N HIS A 56 114.52 81.00 68.24
CA HIS A 56 115.61 81.86 68.71
C HIS A 56 115.42 82.29 70.17
N ARG A 57 114.19 82.66 70.56
CA ARG A 57 113.83 82.92 71.98
C ARG A 57 113.90 81.66 72.83
N ALA A 58 113.53 80.49 72.29
CA ALA A 58 113.65 79.23 73.02
C ALA A 58 115.11 78.85 73.30
N ARG A 59 116.04 79.19 72.39
CA ARG A 59 117.48 78.91 72.55
C ARG A 59 118.24 79.96 73.35
N LEU A 60 117.95 81.25 73.19
CA LEU A 60 118.71 82.38 73.77
C LEU A 60 117.93 83.20 74.80
N GLY A 61 116.64 82.92 74.98
CA GLY A 61 115.81 83.60 75.96
C GLY A 61 116.18 83.24 77.40
N PRO A 62 115.67 84.01 78.38
CA PRO A 62 115.88 83.72 79.79
C PRO A 62 115.43 82.29 80.08
N ALA A 63 116.29 81.53 80.77
CA ALA A 63 116.00 80.14 81.13
C ALA A 63 114.59 80.07 81.76
N ARG A 64 113.73 79.19 81.23
CA ARG A 64 112.38 78.98 81.76
C ARG A 64 112.47 78.87 83.27
N LYS A 65 111.73 79.73 83.99
CA LYS A 65 111.66 79.67 85.46
C LYS A 65 111.35 78.23 85.82
N ARG A 66 112.27 77.57 86.53
CA ARG A 66 112.07 76.19 86.96
C ARG A 66 110.76 76.18 87.76
N PRO A 67 109.73 75.42 87.32
CA PRO A 67 108.51 75.33 88.08
C PRO A 67 108.87 74.88 89.50
N SER A 68 108.26 75.51 90.49
CA SER A 68 108.45 75.10 91.89
C SER A 68 108.08 73.63 92.04
N ALA A 69 108.62 72.94 93.05
CA ALA A 69 108.29 71.53 93.29
C ALA A 69 106.77 71.27 93.37
N MET A 70 106.01 72.25 93.89
CA MET A 70 104.55 72.19 93.98
C MET A 70 103.87 72.29 92.60
N MET A 71 104.35 73.17 91.70
CA MET A 71 103.82 73.24 90.33
C MET A 71 104.07 71.94 89.54
N ARG A 72 105.23 71.29 89.73
CA ARG A 72 105.52 69.99 89.10
C ARG A 72 104.59 68.87 89.60
N LEU A 73 104.21 68.91 90.87
CA LEU A 73 103.23 67.96 91.43
C LEU A 73 101.84 68.18 90.83
N VAL A 74 101.40 69.44 90.74
CA VAL A 74 100.11 69.80 90.11
C VAL A 74 100.08 69.42 88.63
N GLU A 75 101.17 69.67 87.90
CA GLU A 75 101.31 69.26 86.50
C GLU A 75 101.28 67.73 86.35
N ALA A 76 101.99 67.00 87.22
CA ALA A 76 101.96 65.54 87.22
C ALA A 76 100.56 64.97 87.54
N ASP A 77 99.82 65.56 88.49
CA ASP A 77 98.46 65.14 88.81
C ASP A 77 97.47 65.49 87.69
N HIS A 78 97.60 66.65 87.06
CA HIS A 78 96.82 67.01 85.87
C HIS A 78 97.04 66.03 84.72
N LEU A 79 98.30 65.68 84.42
CA LEU A 79 98.64 64.68 83.41
C LEU A 79 98.10 63.29 83.77
N ARG A 80 98.11 62.91 85.06
CA ARG A 80 97.48 61.66 85.54
C ARG A 80 95.98 61.66 85.26
N VAL A 81 95.26 62.74 85.57
CA VAL A 81 93.81 62.85 85.30
C VAL A 81 93.52 62.78 83.81
N ILE A 82 94.31 63.43 82.95
CA ILE A 82 94.19 63.32 81.50
C ILE A 82 94.43 61.89 81.04
N ALA A 83 95.48 61.23 81.55
CA ALA A 83 95.80 59.84 81.20
C ALA A 83 94.69 58.87 81.65
N GLU A 84 94.13 59.04 82.84
CA GLU A 84 92.97 58.29 83.32
C GLU A 84 91.74 58.55 82.44
N GLY A 85 91.51 59.80 82.01
CA GLY A 85 90.46 60.17 81.08
C GLY A 85 90.61 59.47 79.72
N HIS A 86 91.82 59.50 79.13
CA HIS A 86 92.13 58.79 77.89
C HIS A 86 91.98 57.27 78.03
N ALA A 87 92.39 56.68 79.15
CA ALA A 87 92.23 55.26 79.40
C ALA A 87 90.73 54.86 79.50
N ARG A 88 89.90 55.70 80.15
CA ARG A 88 88.44 55.50 80.19
C ARG A 88 87.82 55.63 78.81
N GLN A 89 88.23 56.64 78.03
CA GLN A 89 87.74 56.80 76.65
C GLN A 89 88.12 55.61 75.77
N ALA A 90 89.37 55.17 75.80
CA ALA A 90 89.82 54.01 75.02
C ALA A 90 89.09 52.72 75.42
N LEU A 91 88.77 52.54 76.71
CA LEU A 91 87.95 51.42 77.16
C LEU A 91 86.50 51.53 76.64
N GLN A 92 85.94 52.74 76.61
CA GLN A 92 84.61 52.97 76.06
C GLN A 92 84.58 52.73 74.55
N ASP A 93 85.53 53.29 73.80
CA ASP A 93 85.67 53.07 72.35
C ASP A 93 85.84 51.58 72.03
N LYS A 94 86.59 50.84 72.86
CA LYS A 94 86.70 49.38 72.75
C LYS A 94 85.34 48.69 72.93
N LYS A 95 84.57 49.05 73.96
CA LYS A 95 83.23 48.49 74.19
C LYS A 95 82.27 48.83 73.05
N ASP A 96 82.33 50.05 72.53
CA ASP A 96 81.50 50.49 71.43
C ASP A 96 81.87 49.77 70.12
N ALA A 97 83.17 49.55 69.88
CA ALA A 97 83.64 48.75 68.75
C ALA A 97 83.23 47.28 68.87
N GLU A 98 83.28 46.70 70.08
CA GLU A 98 82.80 45.33 70.34
C GLU A 98 81.28 45.22 70.14
N ALA A 99 80.51 46.22 70.57
CA ALA A 99 79.07 46.30 70.34
C ALA A 99 78.71 46.47 68.86
N ALA A 100 79.43 47.32 68.12
CA ALA A 100 79.24 47.49 66.67
C ALA A 100 79.59 46.19 65.91
N ALA A 101 80.66 45.51 66.32
CA ALA A 101 81.05 44.23 65.72
C ALA A 101 80.03 43.12 66.00
N SER A 102 79.45 43.07 67.20
CA SER A 102 78.41 42.08 67.52
C SER A 102 77.11 42.35 66.76
N LEU A 103 76.71 43.62 66.62
CA LEU A 103 75.56 44.02 65.80
C LEU A 103 75.77 43.66 64.32
N ALA A 104 76.93 43.99 63.75
CA ALA A 104 77.26 43.67 62.36
C ALA A 104 77.26 42.15 62.10
N ARG A 105 77.71 41.34 63.05
CA ARG A 105 77.63 39.87 62.97
C ARG A 105 76.18 39.39 63.00
N ALA A 106 75.35 39.92 63.90
CA ALA A 106 73.94 39.56 63.98
C ALA A 106 73.18 39.92 62.69
N GLU A 107 73.44 41.10 62.12
CA GLU A 107 72.86 41.52 60.83
C GLU A 107 73.33 40.66 59.66
N ALA A 108 74.61 40.28 59.63
CA ALA A 108 75.15 39.37 58.62
C ALA A 108 74.55 37.96 58.72
N GLU A 109 74.39 37.43 59.94
CA GLU A 109 73.72 36.15 60.18
C GLU A 109 72.25 36.19 59.76
N GLN A 110 71.53 37.27 60.10
CA GLN A 110 70.14 37.45 59.70
C GLN A 110 70.02 37.53 58.17
N SER A 111 70.88 38.30 57.52
CA SER A 111 70.93 38.41 56.06
C SER A 111 71.23 37.06 55.40
N ALA A 112 72.12 36.24 55.98
CA ALA A 112 72.44 34.91 55.48
C ALA A 112 71.24 33.94 55.61
N ARG A 113 70.49 34.02 56.72
CA ARG A 113 69.25 33.26 56.92
C ARG A 113 68.18 33.67 55.91
N ASP A 114 67.97 34.96 55.71
CA ASP A 114 66.99 35.49 54.76
C ASP A 114 67.34 35.12 53.32
N ALA A 115 68.62 35.20 52.95
CA ALA A 115 69.11 34.75 51.64
C ALA A 115 68.91 33.25 51.43
N THR A 116 69.12 32.43 52.47
CA THR A 116 68.89 30.98 52.41
C THR A 116 67.41 30.67 52.24
N ALA A 117 66.54 31.31 53.04
CA ALA A 117 65.09 31.17 52.94
C ALA A 117 64.54 31.66 51.58
N ALA A 118 65.13 32.71 51.00
CA ALA A 118 64.79 33.18 49.66
C ALA A 118 65.18 32.15 48.59
N ARG A 119 66.37 31.56 48.68
CA ARG A 119 66.83 30.51 47.76
C ARG A 119 65.96 29.25 47.85
N GLU A 120 65.56 28.85 49.05
CA GLU A 120 64.66 27.72 49.26
C GLU A 120 63.28 27.98 48.64
N ARG A 121 62.71 29.18 48.83
CA ARG A 121 61.45 29.58 48.18
C ARG A 121 61.56 29.52 46.66
N VAL A 122 62.66 30.00 46.08
CA VAL A 122 62.90 29.91 44.63
C VAL A 122 62.96 28.45 44.17
N ARG A 123 63.66 27.57 44.88
CA ARG A 123 63.71 26.13 44.55
C ARG A 123 62.33 25.48 44.61
N GLN A 124 61.51 25.81 45.61
CA GLN A 124 60.14 25.29 45.73
C GLN A 124 59.26 25.76 44.57
N ILE A 125 59.33 27.04 44.20
CA ILE A 125 58.60 27.60 43.06
C ILE A 125 59.03 26.92 41.76
N GLN A 126 60.34 26.73 41.55
CA GLN A 126 60.88 26.03 40.38
C GLN A 126 60.40 24.57 40.32
N ALA A 127 60.40 23.86 41.45
CA ALA A 127 59.90 22.49 41.52
C ALA A 127 58.39 22.41 41.24
N GLN A 128 57.59 23.36 41.73
CA GLN A 128 56.16 23.44 41.43
C GLN A 128 55.90 23.78 39.96
N ALA A 129 56.67 24.68 39.37
CA ALA A 129 56.59 25.00 37.95
C ALA A 129 56.91 23.78 37.08
N ALA A 130 58.01 23.08 37.39
CA ALA A 130 58.39 21.86 36.68
C ALA A 130 57.33 20.76 36.77
N ARG A 131 56.68 20.59 37.93
CA ARG A 131 55.55 19.66 38.10
C ARG A 131 54.36 20.05 37.22
N LYS A 132 53.95 21.32 37.24
CA LYS A 132 52.84 21.81 36.40
C LYS A 132 53.13 21.67 34.91
N ASP A 133 54.37 21.89 34.49
CA ASP A 133 54.75 21.70 33.09
C ASP A 133 54.75 20.22 32.70
N ALA A 134 55.18 19.32 33.59
CA ALA A 134 55.07 17.89 33.40
C ALA A 134 53.60 17.43 33.32
N GLU A 135 52.73 17.91 34.22
CA GLU A 135 51.28 17.64 34.21
C GLU A 135 50.64 18.08 32.89
N ARG A 136 50.88 19.33 32.46
CA ARG A 136 50.38 19.84 31.17
C ARG A 136 50.91 19.05 29.98
N SER A 137 52.16 18.57 30.03
CA SER A 137 52.72 17.73 28.96
C SER A 137 52.03 16.36 28.90
N ALA A 138 51.74 15.77 30.05
CA ALA A 138 51.01 14.51 30.15
C ALA A 138 49.55 14.67 29.69
N GLU A 139 48.87 15.75 30.08
CA GLU A 139 47.52 16.08 29.62
C GLU A 139 47.47 16.24 28.09
N ARG A 140 48.44 16.95 27.49
CA ARG A 140 48.51 17.12 26.03
C ARG A 140 48.77 15.79 25.32
N ALA A 141 49.67 14.94 25.85
CA ALA A 141 49.92 13.63 25.29
C ALA A 141 48.68 12.73 25.36
N ALA A 142 47.96 12.72 26.48
CA ALA A 142 46.71 11.98 26.63
C ALA A 142 45.62 12.50 25.69
N ALA A 143 45.48 13.82 25.53
CA ALA A 143 44.54 14.42 24.59
C ALA A 143 44.88 14.08 23.12
N GLN A 144 46.16 14.08 22.75
CA GLN A 144 46.61 13.66 21.42
C GLN A 144 46.27 12.18 21.16
N GLN A 145 46.56 11.30 22.12
CA GLN A 145 46.23 9.89 22.02
C GLN A 145 44.72 9.66 21.87
N ALA A 146 43.89 10.39 22.63
CA ALA A 146 42.44 10.31 22.50
C ALA A 146 41.94 10.75 21.12
N ILE A 147 42.53 11.80 20.54
CA ILE A 147 42.20 12.26 19.18
C ILE A 147 42.59 11.20 18.13
N GLU A 148 43.76 10.58 18.28
CA GLU A 148 44.22 9.50 17.37
C GLU A 148 43.33 8.26 17.45
N GLN A 149 42.91 7.88 18.66
CA GLN A 149 41.94 6.80 18.87
C GLN A 149 40.61 7.10 18.17
N MET A 150 40.04 8.30 18.38
CA MET A 150 38.81 8.70 17.70
C MET A 150 38.95 8.72 16.18
N ARG A 151 40.10 9.14 15.64
CA ARG A 151 40.36 9.09 14.18
C ARG A 151 40.37 7.65 13.66
N THR A 152 41.04 6.75 14.37
CA THR A 152 41.09 5.33 14.02
C THR A 152 39.70 4.69 14.07
N GLU A 153 38.91 4.99 15.10
CA GLU A 153 37.53 4.51 15.20
C GLU A 153 36.64 5.08 14.08
N LEU A 154 36.78 6.36 13.74
CA LEU A 154 36.05 6.96 12.62
C LEU A 154 36.43 6.34 11.27
N GLU A 155 37.71 6.05 11.05
CA GLU A 155 38.16 5.34 9.84
C GLU A 155 37.58 3.93 9.77
N ARG A 156 37.55 3.22 10.90
CA ARG A 156 36.93 1.90 11.00
C ARG A 156 35.43 1.95 10.70
N VAL A 157 34.68 2.85 11.33
CA VAL A 157 33.24 3.02 11.09
C VAL A 157 32.97 3.39 9.62
N ARG A 158 33.81 4.22 9.00
CA ARG A 158 33.70 4.54 7.56
C ARG A 158 33.95 3.32 6.67
N ALA A 159 34.94 2.49 7.00
CA ALA A 159 35.22 1.26 6.26
C ALA A 159 34.07 0.26 6.40
N ASP A 160 33.55 0.07 7.62
CA ASP A 160 32.43 -0.82 7.91
C ASP A 160 31.16 -0.34 7.17
N ALA A 161 30.85 0.96 7.23
CA ALA A 161 29.73 1.55 6.51
C ALA A 161 29.87 1.41 4.97
N ALA A 162 31.08 1.60 4.43
CA ALA A 162 31.32 1.40 3.01
C ALA A 162 31.11 -0.08 2.59
N ALA A 163 31.53 -1.03 3.43
CA ALA A 163 31.31 -2.46 3.22
C ALA A 163 29.82 -2.81 3.27
N GLU A 164 29.07 -2.27 4.23
CA GLU A 164 27.61 -2.46 4.31
C GLU A 164 26.89 -1.89 3.09
N VAL A 165 27.24 -0.67 2.66
CA VAL A 165 26.66 -0.05 1.46
C VAL A 165 26.95 -0.90 0.21
N ALA A 166 28.17 -1.43 0.07
CA ALA A 166 28.52 -2.33 -1.02
C ALA A 166 27.69 -3.63 -0.98
N ALA A 167 27.54 -4.24 0.21
CA ALA A 167 26.75 -5.46 0.39
C ALA A 167 25.26 -5.23 0.05
N VAL A 168 24.67 -4.13 0.52
CA VAL A 168 23.29 -3.75 0.18
C VAL A 168 23.15 -3.46 -1.31
N GLY A 169 24.14 -2.81 -1.93
CA GLY A 169 24.18 -2.57 -3.37
C GLY A 169 24.16 -3.86 -4.19
N GLU A 170 24.92 -4.87 -3.80
CA GLU A 170 24.91 -6.19 -4.46
C GLU A 170 23.60 -6.95 -4.23
N GLN A 171 23.03 -6.90 -3.03
CA GLN A 171 21.70 -7.47 -2.76
C GLN A 171 20.61 -6.82 -3.63
N PHE A 172 20.67 -5.50 -3.79
CA PHE A 172 19.74 -4.76 -4.65
C PHE A 172 19.87 -5.19 -6.12
N LYS A 173 21.11 -5.29 -6.65
CA LYS A 173 21.36 -5.78 -8.01
C LYS A 173 20.85 -7.20 -8.22
N ALA A 174 21.07 -8.10 -7.26
CA ALA A 174 20.57 -9.46 -7.31
C ALA A 174 19.03 -9.52 -7.30
N ALA A 175 18.38 -8.71 -6.45
CA ALA A 175 16.93 -8.60 -6.40
C ALA A 175 16.34 -8.04 -7.70
N GLU A 176 16.98 -7.03 -8.29
CA GLU A 176 16.59 -6.46 -9.57
C GLU A 176 16.73 -7.49 -10.71
N ALA A 177 17.86 -8.21 -10.76
CA ALA A 177 18.07 -9.27 -11.74
C ALA A 177 16.99 -10.36 -11.63
N ARG A 178 16.63 -10.81 -10.42
CA ARG A 178 15.56 -11.79 -10.22
C ARG A 178 14.18 -11.22 -10.56
N ALA A 179 13.93 -9.94 -10.34
CA ALA A 179 12.69 -9.29 -10.76
C ALA A 179 12.58 -9.27 -12.29
N ARG A 180 13.64 -8.89 -13.00
CA ARG A 180 13.71 -8.91 -14.47
C ARG A 180 13.49 -10.33 -15.01
N GLN A 181 14.19 -11.32 -14.46
CA GLN A 181 14.01 -12.72 -14.85
C GLN A 181 12.56 -13.19 -14.67
N ARG A 182 11.90 -12.85 -13.55
CA ARG A 182 10.47 -13.19 -13.33
C ARG A 182 9.54 -12.50 -14.32
N THR A 183 9.85 -11.29 -14.77
CA THR A 183 9.06 -10.62 -15.81
C THR A 183 9.23 -11.27 -17.17
N GLU A 184 10.44 -11.72 -17.51
CA GLU A 184 10.73 -12.49 -18.72
C GLU A 184 10.02 -13.85 -18.69
N GLU A 185 10.15 -14.61 -17.59
CA GLU A 185 9.46 -15.88 -17.35
C GLU A 185 7.94 -15.73 -17.56
N ARG A 186 7.31 -14.75 -16.89
CA ARG A 186 5.86 -14.49 -17.05
C ARG A 186 5.46 -14.09 -18.46
N THR A 187 6.34 -13.41 -19.18
CA THR A 187 6.08 -13.01 -20.57
C THR A 187 6.13 -14.23 -21.49
N ALA A 188 7.10 -15.11 -21.30
CA ALA A 188 7.22 -16.39 -22.02
C ALA A 188 6.04 -17.34 -21.70
N GLU A 189 5.66 -17.46 -20.42
CA GLU A 189 4.47 -18.22 -20.00
C GLU A 189 3.20 -17.71 -20.67
N ARG A 190 2.98 -16.37 -20.68
CA ARG A 190 1.82 -15.77 -21.33
C ARG A 190 1.83 -15.99 -22.85
N ALA A 191 2.98 -15.91 -23.50
CA ALA A 191 3.10 -16.19 -24.92
C ALA A 191 2.73 -17.66 -25.23
N THR A 192 3.27 -18.59 -24.45
CA THR A 192 2.98 -20.03 -24.58
C THR A 192 1.51 -20.33 -24.34
N ALA A 193 0.92 -19.76 -23.28
CA ALA A 193 -0.51 -19.93 -22.98
C ALA A 193 -1.39 -19.36 -24.10
N ARG A 194 -1.06 -18.19 -24.66
CA ARG A 194 -1.78 -17.62 -25.81
C ARG A 194 -1.74 -18.55 -27.02
N GLN A 195 -0.57 -19.08 -27.36
CA GLN A 195 -0.42 -20.03 -28.47
C GLN A 195 -1.27 -21.29 -28.24
N ALA A 196 -1.27 -21.84 -27.02
CA ALA A 196 -2.10 -22.99 -26.68
C ALA A 196 -3.61 -22.68 -26.80
N PHE A 197 -4.04 -21.49 -26.37
CA PHE A 197 -5.43 -21.05 -26.56
C PHE A 197 -5.82 -20.86 -28.03
N GLU A 198 -4.92 -20.33 -28.85
CA GLU A 198 -5.13 -20.20 -30.30
C GLU A 198 -5.27 -21.59 -30.95
N GLN A 199 -4.39 -22.53 -30.61
CA GLN A 199 -4.48 -23.92 -31.09
C GLN A 199 -5.80 -24.60 -30.69
N LEU A 200 -6.22 -24.47 -29.43
CA LEU A 200 -7.51 -25.01 -28.97
C LEU A 200 -8.70 -24.37 -29.68
N ARG A 201 -8.62 -23.07 -29.99
CA ARG A 201 -9.65 -22.37 -30.75
C ARG A 201 -9.76 -22.91 -32.17
N ASP A 202 -8.62 -23.11 -32.85
CA ASP A 202 -8.57 -23.67 -34.19
C ASP A 202 -9.06 -25.12 -34.22
N GLU A 203 -8.75 -25.92 -33.20
CA GLU A 203 -9.28 -27.28 -33.05
C GLU A 203 -10.78 -27.28 -32.81
N LEU A 204 -11.31 -26.40 -31.97
CA LEU A 204 -12.75 -26.26 -31.77
C LEU A 204 -13.47 -25.82 -33.04
N GLU A 205 -12.86 -24.94 -33.84
CA GLU A 205 -13.42 -24.53 -35.13
C GLU A 205 -13.44 -25.69 -36.13
N ARG A 206 -12.37 -26.49 -36.20
CA ARG A 206 -12.32 -27.73 -36.98
C ARG A 206 -13.39 -28.73 -36.54
N VAL A 207 -13.49 -29.03 -35.25
CA VAL A 207 -14.52 -29.96 -34.72
C VAL A 207 -15.93 -29.45 -35.02
N ARG A 208 -16.18 -28.13 -34.93
CA ARG A 208 -17.48 -27.55 -35.30
C ARG A 208 -17.77 -27.69 -36.78
N ALA A 209 -16.78 -27.50 -37.65
CA ALA A 209 -16.93 -27.67 -39.09
C ALA A 209 -17.20 -29.15 -39.44
N ASP A 210 -16.44 -30.08 -38.85
CA ASP A 210 -16.61 -31.52 -39.04
C ASP A 210 -17.99 -31.97 -38.55
N ALA A 211 -18.41 -31.55 -37.35
CA ALA A 211 -19.74 -31.86 -36.83
C ALA A 211 -20.87 -31.27 -37.70
N ALA A 212 -20.70 -30.06 -38.24
CA ALA A 212 -21.66 -29.47 -39.18
C ALA A 212 -21.74 -30.27 -40.49
N ALA A 213 -20.60 -30.74 -41.00
CA ALA A 213 -20.53 -31.59 -42.19
C ALA A 213 -21.19 -32.97 -41.94
N GLU A 214 -20.93 -33.62 -40.81
CA GLU A 214 -21.58 -34.87 -40.43
C GLU A 214 -23.10 -34.71 -40.28
N VAL A 215 -23.57 -33.63 -39.64
CA VAL A 215 -25.00 -33.33 -39.54
C VAL A 215 -25.62 -33.09 -40.92
N ALA A 216 -24.94 -32.38 -41.82
CA ALA A 216 -25.41 -32.18 -43.19
C ALA A 216 -25.46 -33.50 -43.97
N ALA A 217 -24.45 -34.36 -43.83
CA ALA A 217 -24.41 -35.68 -44.46
C ALA A 217 -25.54 -36.59 -43.93
N ALA A 218 -25.74 -36.64 -42.61
CA ALA A 218 -26.81 -37.42 -41.98
C ALA A 218 -28.19 -36.93 -42.41
N ARG A 219 -28.41 -35.61 -42.50
CA ARG A 219 -29.65 -35.03 -43.06
C ARG A 219 -29.84 -35.42 -44.52
N GLY A 220 -28.79 -35.33 -45.34
CA GLY A 220 -28.85 -35.76 -46.74
C GLY A 220 -29.19 -37.25 -46.90
N HIS A 221 -28.67 -38.12 -46.02
CA HIS A 221 -29.02 -39.55 -46.01
C HIS A 221 -30.47 -39.76 -45.59
N ALA A 222 -30.92 -39.09 -44.53
CA ALA A 222 -32.31 -39.16 -44.08
C ALA A 222 -33.29 -38.66 -45.15
N ASP A 223 -32.98 -37.55 -45.82
CA ASP A 223 -33.78 -37.01 -46.92
C ASP A 223 -33.83 -37.99 -48.10
N ALA A 224 -32.71 -38.63 -48.44
CA ALA A 224 -32.65 -39.66 -49.48
C ALA A 224 -33.48 -40.91 -49.12
N GLU A 225 -33.40 -41.38 -47.87
CA GLU A 225 -34.22 -42.49 -47.36
C GLU A 225 -35.71 -42.13 -47.37
N ILE A 226 -36.08 -40.91 -46.99
CA ILE A 226 -37.47 -40.42 -47.06
C ILE A 226 -37.96 -40.41 -48.51
N VAL A 227 -37.15 -39.94 -49.46
CA VAL A 227 -37.50 -39.96 -50.90
C VAL A 227 -37.65 -41.39 -51.41
N ALA A 228 -36.74 -42.30 -51.06
CA ALA A 228 -36.81 -43.70 -51.46
C ALA A 228 -38.03 -44.42 -50.85
N ALA A 229 -38.31 -44.20 -49.57
CA ALA A 229 -39.49 -44.73 -48.88
C ALA A 229 -40.77 -44.19 -49.49
N ARG A 230 -40.81 -42.89 -49.83
CA ARG A 230 -41.94 -42.27 -50.52
C ARG A 230 -42.15 -42.85 -51.92
N GLN A 231 -41.10 -43.03 -52.71
CA GLN A 231 -41.19 -43.67 -54.03
C GLN A 231 -41.70 -45.12 -53.93
N THR A 232 -41.24 -45.85 -52.92
CA THR A 232 -41.71 -47.22 -52.63
C THR A 232 -43.18 -47.22 -52.25
N ALA A 233 -43.59 -46.33 -51.33
CA ALA A 233 -44.98 -46.17 -50.93
C ALA A 233 -45.89 -45.70 -52.09
N GLU A 234 -45.42 -44.79 -52.95
CA GLU A 234 -46.15 -44.37 -54.15
C GLU A 234 -46.29 -45.53 -55.14
N ALA A 235 -45.27 -46.37 -55.31
CA ALA A 235 -45.35 -47.58 -56.13
C ALA A 235 -46.30 -48.62 -55.55
N GLU A 236 -46.31 -48.81 -54.21
CA GLU A 236 -47.27 -49.68 -53.51
C GLU A 236 -48.69 -49.14 -53.63
N VAL A 237 -48.90 -47.83 -53.48
CA VAL A 237 -50.22 -47.19 -53.67
C VAL A 237 -50.69 -47.35 -55.11
N GLU A 238 -49.82 -47.24 -56.11
CA GLU A 238 -50.19 -47.53 -57.50
C GLU A 238 -50.46 -49.02 -57.75
N GLN A 239 -49.76 -49.95 -57.09
CA GLN A 239 -50.10 -51.37 -57.13
C GLN A 239 -51.45 -51.66 -56.46
N ILE A 240 -51.72 -51.07 -55.30
CA ILE A 240 -53.00 -51.18 -54.60
C ILE A 240 -54.10 -50.50 -55.41
N ARG A 241 -53.85 -49.37 -56.07
CA ARG A 241 -54.82 -48.75 -56.99
C ARG A 241 -55.05 -49.58 -58.24
N ALA A 242 -54.02 -50.24 -58.79
CA ALA A 242 -54.18 -51.15 -59.90
C ALA A 242 -54.95 -52.42 -59.49
N ALA A 243 -54.70 -52.94 -58.29
CA ALA A 243 -55.44 -54.04 -57.69
C ALA A 243 -56.89 -53.64 -57.36
N ALA A 244 -57.09 -52.48 -56.76
CA ALA A 244 -58.41 -51.93 -56.47
C ALA A 244 -59.15 -51.50 -57.74
N ALA A 245 -58.49 -51.07 -58.82
CA ALA A 245 -59.12 -50.85 -60.12
C ALA A 245 -59.53 -52.18 -60.80
N ALA A 246 -58.88 -53.29 -60.45
CA ALA A 246 -59.29 -54.64 -60.82
C ALA A 246 -60.41 -55.19 -59.89
N GLU A 247 -60.47 -54.76 -58.63
CA GLU A 247 -61.47 -55.17 -57.62
C GLU A 247 -62.75 -54.32 -57.64
N ILE A 248 -62.66 -53.03 -58.03
CA ILE A 248 -63.81 -52.10 -58.22
C ILE A 248 -64.56 -52.38 -59.54
N ALA A 249 -64.05 -53.29 -60.37
CA ALA A 249 -64.81 -53.89 -61.46
C ALA A 249 -65.75 -55.03 -60.99
N ASP A 250 -65.67 -55.47 -59.72
CA ASP A 250 -66.45 -56.63 -59.23
C ASP A 250 -67.17 -56.44 -57.88
N GLU A 251 -67.01 -55.34 -57.13
CA GLU A 251 -67.76 -55.18 -55.86
C GLU A 251 -68.15 -53.72 -55.55
N SER A 252 -69.25 -53.27 -56.16
CA SER A 252 -70.01 -52.09 -55.75
C SER A 252 -71.01 -52.47 -54.65
N SER A 253 -70.54 -52.74 -53.43
CA SER A 253 -71.42 -52.84 -52.26
C SER A 253 -71.76 -51.44 -51.76
N GLN A 254 -72.96 -51.03 -52.18
CA GLN A 254 -73.62 -49.76 -51.91
C GLN A 254 -73.70 -49.46 -50.41
N LEU A 255 -72.81 -48.60 -49.91
CA LEU A 255 -73.06 -47.84 -48.68
C LEU A 255 -74.21 -46.88 -48.97
N LEU A 256 -75.46 -47.32 -48.71
CA LEU A 256 -76.67 -46.50 -48.74
C LEU A 256 -76.53 -45.36 -47.73
N THR A 257 -76.02 -44.24 -48.22
CA THR A 257 -75.86 -43.02 -47.46
C THR A 257 -77.23 -42.35 -47.40
N ILE A 258 -77.81 -42.23 -46.19
CA ILE A 258 -78.97 -41.35 -46.00
C ILE A 258 -78.53 -39.96 -46.46
N PRO A 259 -79.22 -39.35 -47.44
CA PRO A 259 -78.87 -37.99 -47.86
C PRO A 259 -79.05 -37.06 -46.67
N VAL A 260 -78.01 -36.29 -46.35
CA VAL A 260 -78.08 -35.23 -45.33
C VAL A 260 -78.58 -33.97 -46.01
N PRO A 261 -79.64 -33.32 -45.52
CA PRO A 261 -80.12 -32.08 -46.12
C PRO A 261 -79.04 -30.99 -46.04
N PRO A 262 -78.80 -30.24 -47.12
CA PRO A 262 -77.97 -29.05 -47.06
C PRO A 262 -78.49 -28.08 -45.99
N LEU A 263 -77.59 -27.42 -45.25
CA LEU A 263 -77.94 -26.50 -44.14
C LEU A 263 -78.93 -25.40 -44.53
N GLY A 264 -79.03 -25.05 -45.82
CA GLY A 264 -79.97 -24.06 -46.36
C GLY A 264 -81.41 -24.55 -46.56
N VAL A 265 -81.67 -25.86 -46.50
CA VAL A 265 -82.99 -26.48 -46.74
C VAL A 265 -83.47 -27.37 -45.58
N SER A 266 -82.68 -27.49 -44.50
CA SER A 266 -83.00 -28.37 -43.37
C SER A 266 -84.25 -27.97 -42.57
N ALA A 267 -84.69 -26.71 -42.67
CA ALA A 267 -85.84 -26.19 -41.92
C ALA A 267 -87.17 -26.90 -42.27
N HIS A 268 -87.28 -27.47 -43.48
CA HIS A 268 -88.50 -28.11 -43.98
C HIS A 268 -88.34 -29.60 -44.32
N THR A 269 -87.20 -30.22 -44.01
CA THR A 269 -86.90 -31.63 -44.38
C THR A 269 -87.12 -32.65 -43.27
N GLY A 270 -87.39 -32.21 -42.04
CA GLY A 270 -87.45 -33.11 -40.88
C GLY A 270 -88.47 -34.26 -41.00
N ARG A 271 -89.59 -34.05 -41.71
CA ARG A 271 -90.58 -35.11 -41.95
C ARG A 271 -90.10 -36.15 -42.97
N ILE A 272 -89.41 -35.71 -44.03
CA ILE A 272 -88.75 -36.58 -45.02
C ILE A 272 -87.64 -37.40 -44.36
N GLU A 273 -86.80 -36.76 -43.54
CA GLU A 273 -85.73 -37.43 -42.80
C GLU A 273 -86.27 -38.50 -41.85
N HIS A 274 -87.37 -38.20 -41.15
CA HIS A 274 -88.03 -39.16 -40.28
C HIS A 274 -88.59 -40.34 -41.07
N ALA A 275 -89.24 -40.11 -42.22
CA ALA A 275 -89.78 -41.19 -43.04
C ALA A 275 -88.68 -42.13 -43.56
N VAL A 276 -87.56 -41.59 -44.05
CA VAL A 276 -86.39 -42.39 -44.48
C VAL A 276 -85.77 -43.15 -43.30
N SER A 277 -85.69 -42.53 -42.13
CA SER A 277 -85.16 -43.16 -40.92
C SER A 277 -86.03 -44.33 -40.44
N VAL A 278 -87.36 -44.19 -40.44
CA VAL A 278 -88.27 -45.27 -40.04
C VAL A 278 -88.18 -46.46 -40.98
N VAL A 279 -88.12 -46.24 -42.30
CA VAL A 279 -87.95 -47.34 -43.27
C VAL A 279 -86.59 -48.00 -43.10
N ARG A 280 -85.52 -47.23 -42.87
CA ARG A 280 -84.21 -47.80 -42.53
C ARG A 280 -84.23 -48.63 -41.24
N GLN A 281 -85.03 -48.25 -40.24
CA GLN A 281 -85.16 -49.05 -39.02
C GLN A 281 -85.87 -50.38 -39.30
N ILE A 282 -86.87 -50.42 -40.20
CA ILE A 282 -87.46 -51.69 -40.67
C ILE A 282 -86.40 -52.53 -41.39
N ASP A 283 -85.67 -51.95 -42.34
CA ASP A 283 -84.58 -52.62 -43.07
C ASP A 283 -83.56 -53.23 -42.10
N TYR A 284 -83.11 -52.46 -41.11
CA TYR A 284 -82.15 -52.91 -40.10
C TYR A 284 -82.70 -54.03 -39.20
N VAL A 285 -83.97 -53.95 -38.79
CA VAL A 285 -84.59 -54.99 -37.95
C VAL A 285 -84.77 -56.29 -38.73
N LEU A 286 -85.10 -56.20 -40.03
CA LEU A 286 -85.23 -57.37 -40.90
C LEU A 286 -83.87 -57.97 -41.27
N GLU A 287 -82.87 -57.13 -41.56
CA GLU A 287 -81.50 -57.55 -41.79
C GLU A 287 -80.93 -58.25 -40.54
N ALA A 288 -81.19 -57.71 -39.34
CA ALA A 288 -80.82 -58.37 -38.09
C ALA A 288 -81.52 -59.73 -37.86
N GLY A 289 -82.71 -59.92 -38.44
CA GLY A 289 -83.41 -61.21 -38.45
C GLY A 289 -82.92 -62.20 -39.52
N LEU A 290 -82.25 -61.70 -40.56
CA LEU A 290 -81.67 -62.49 -41.67
C LEU A 290 -80.23 -62.93 -41.44
N ILE A 291 -79.53 -62.33 -40.47
CA ILE A 291 -78.20 -62.78 -40.08
C ILE A 291 -78.36 -64.19 -39.49
N GLU A 292 -78.16 -65.19 -40.33
CA GLU A 292 -77.79 -66.53 -39.93
C GLU A 292 -76.42 -66.41 -39.26
N ASP A 293 -76.41 -66.42 -37.93
CA ASP A 293 -75.17 -66.33 -37.18
C ASP A 293 -74.31 -67.54 -37.58
N ALA A 294 -73.16 -67.25 -38.18
CA ALA A 294 -72.21 -68.24 -38.65
C ALA A 294 -71.61 -68.98 -37.45
N GLY A 295 -72.33 -69.99 -36.97
CA GLY A 295 -71.95 -70.78 -35.81
C GLY A 295 -73.10 -71.61 -35.24
N ASP A 296 -73.35 -72.77 -35.86
CA ASP A 296 -73.85 -74.08 -35.36
C ASP A 296 -74.74 -74.23 -34.08
N ASP A 297 -75.35 -73.18 -33.53
CA ASP A 297 -76.32 -73.26 -32.43
C ASP A 297 -77.70 -72.72 -32.89
N VAL A 298 -78.57 -73.67 -33.24
CA VAL A 298 -79.94 -73.51 -33.78
C VAL A 298 -80.92 -72.83 -32.81
N GLU A 299 -80.48 -72.39 -31.61
CA GLU A 299 -81.33 -71.73 -30.61
C GLU A 299 -81.11 -70.21 -30.48
N SER A 300 -80.30 -69.58 -31.33
CA SER A 300 -79.97 -68.14 -31.23
C SER A 300 -80.41 -67.26 -32.40
N ARG A 301 -81.40 -67.67 -33.23
CA ARG A 301 -82.08 -66.73 -34.12
C ARG A 301 -82.81 -65.71 -33.25
N ARG A 302 -82.33 -64.46 -33.21
CA ARG A 302 -83.01 -63.38 -32.49
C ARG A 302 -84.44 -63.26 -33.04
N PRO A 303 -85.49 -63.51 -32.25
CA PRO A 303 -86.84 -63.33 -32.74
C PRO A 303 -87.02 -61.86 -33.08
N ILE A 304 -87.49 -61.59 -34.28
CA ILE A 304 -87.79 -60.23 -34.73
C ILE A 304 -88.84 -59.66 -33.78
N ASP A 305 -88.59 -58.47 -33.21
CA ASP A 305 -89.54 -57.81 -32.32
C ASP A 305 -90.79 -57.43 -33.12
N THR A 306 -91.82 -58.28 -33.04
CA THR A 306 -93.04 -58.16 -33.83
C THR A 306 -93.84 -56.92 -33.46
N GLU A 307 -93.77 -56.44 -32.21
CA GLU A 307 -94.44 -55.21 -31.77
C GLU A 307 -93.70 -53.98 -32.30
N LEU A 308 -92.37 -54.00 -32.28
CA LEU A 308 -91.57 -52.93 -32.89
C LEU A 308 -91.84 -52.84 -34.40
N VAL A 309 -91.79 -53.95 -35.13
CA VAL A 309 -92.11 -53.95 -36.57
C VAL A 309 -93.55 -53.51 -36.83
N ARG A 310 -94.51 -53.92 -36.00
CA ARG A 310 -95.90 -53.44 -36.09
C ARG A 310 -96.02 -51.94 -35.91
N SER A 311 -95.28 -51.37 -34.95
CA SER A 311 -95.27 -49.92 -34.71
C SER A 311 -94.62 -49.15 -35.87
N LEU A 312 -93.53 -49.68 -36.44
CA LEU A 312 -92.81 -49.09 -37.57
C LEU A 312 -93.63 -49.19 -38.86
N VAL A 313 -94.20 -50.35 -39.16
CA VAL A 313 -95.10 -50.56 -40.31
C VAL A 313 -96.30 -49.61 -40.25
N ARG A 314 -96.92 -49.45 -39.08
CA ARG A 314 -98.02 -48.47 -38.91
C ARG A 314 -97.55 -47.05 -39.20
N THR A 315 -96.35 -46.69 -38.73
CA THR A 315 -95.74 -45.37 -38.97
C THR A 315 -95.43 -45.14 -40.44
N VAL A 316 -94.85 -46.13 -41.13
CA VAL A 316 -94.58 -46.07 -42.58
C VAL A 316 -95.87 -45.92 -43.37
N ARG A 317 -96.94 -46.67 -43.04
CA ARG A 317 -98.22 -46.55 -43.76
C ARG A 317 -98.84 -45.16 -43.64
N VAL A 318 -98.73 -44.53 -42.47
CA VAL A 318 -99.20 -43.15 -42.27
C VAL A 318 -98.32 -42.17 -43.05
N GLN A 319 -97.00 -42.31 -42.95
CA GLN A 319 -96.05 -41.37 -43.55
C GLN A 319 -95.96 -41.50 -45.07
N ALA A 320 -96.15 -42.68 -45.63
CA ALA A 320 -96.01 -42.93 -47.06
C ALA A 320 -97.03 -42.16 -47.93
N ALA A 321 -98.23 -41.91 -47.40
CA ALA A 321 -99.25 -41.12 -48.09
C ALA A 321 -98.82 -39.64 -48.21
N ASP A 322 -98.29 -39.09 -47.11
CA ASP A 322 -97.91 -37.68 -47.02
C ASP A 322 -96.54 -37.40 -47.66
N LEU A 323 -95.63 -38.40 -47.65
CA LEU A 323 -94.24 -38.24 -48.12
C LEU A 323 -94.12 -37.83 -49.59
N ALA A 324 -95.00 -38.33 -50.47
CA ALA A 324 -95.00 -37.95 -51.88
C ALA A 324 -95.34 -36.47 -52.08
N GLU A 325 -96.31 -35.97 -51.31
CA GLU A 325 -96.69 -34.56 -51.32
C GLU A 325 -95.60 -33.68 -50.69
N GLU A 326 -95.00 -34.13 -49.60
CA GLU A 326 -93.89 -33.43 -48.95
C GLU A 326 -92.65 -33.32 -49.84
N LEU A 327 -92.31 -34.36 -50.59
CA LEU A 327 -91.19 -34.33 -51.53
C LEU A 327 -91.48 -33.44 -52.74
N HIS A 328 -92.70 -33.45 -53.27
CA HIS A 328 -93.08 -32.61 -54.41
C HIS A 328 -93.23 -31.13 -54.05
N SER A 329 -93.68 -30.83 -52.83
CA SER A 329 -93.85 -29.45 -52.35
C SER A 329 -92.58 -28.86 -51.74
N LEU A 330 -91.52 -29.63 -51.51
CA LEU A 330 -90.32 -29.17 -50.80
C LEU A 330 -89.68 -27.92 -51.42
N SER A 331 -89.50 -27.88 -52.74
CA SER A 331 -88.90 -26.73 -53.41
C SER A 331 -89.80 -25.49 -53.42
N SER A 332 -91.13 -25.68 -53.35
CA SER A 332 -92.09 -24.56 -53.27
C SER A 332 -92.03 -23.76 -51.95
N HIS A 333 -91.37 -24.30 -50.92
CA HIS A 333 -91.13 -23.60 -49.65
C HIS A 333 -89.99 -22.58 -49.71
N TYR A 334 -89.25 -22.53 -50.83
CA TYR A 334 -88.09 -21.67 -51.01
C TYR A 334 -88.31 -20.69 -52.16
N THR A 335 -87.84 -19.45 -51.97
CA THR A 335 -87.91 -18.39 -53.00
C THR A 335 -86.56 -18.10 -53.63
N VAL A 336 -85.47 -18.65 -53.07
CA VAL A 336 -84.10 -18.42 -53.54
C VAL A 336 -83.66 -19.58 -54.43
N GLN A 337 -83.21 -19.26 -55.65
CA GLN A 337 -82.90 -20.23 -56.71
C GLN A 337 -81.99 -21.38 -56.26
N TRP A 338 -80.90 -21.09 -55.55
CA TRP A 338 -79.97 -22.15 -55.11
C TRP A 338 -80.59 -23.06 -54.02
N GLN A 339 -81.53 -22.56 -53.23
CA GLN A 339 -82.26 -23.38 -52.24
C GLN A 339 -83.32 -24.25 -52.92
N ILE A 340 -83.95 -23.76 -54.00
CA ILE A 340 -84.85 -24.53 -54.85
C ILE A 340 -84.09 -25.71 -55.48
N GLU A 341 -82.94 -25.45 -56.10
CA GLU A 341 -82.10 -26.50 -56.71
C GLU A 341 -81.57 -27.50 -55.67
N ALA A 342 -81.16 -27.02 -54.50
CA ALA A 342 -80.71 -27.88 -53.40
C ALA A 342 -81.86 -28.73 -52.82
N ALA A 343 -83.07 -28.16 -52.73
CA ALA A 343 -84.27 -28.88 -52.31
C ALA A 343 -84.68 -29.95 -53.32
N ASP A 344 -84.67 -29.66 -54.62
CA ASP A 344 -84.99 -30.63 -55.68
C ASP A 344 -83.96 -31.78 -55.73
N SER A 345 -82.67 -31.44 -55.58
CA SER A 345 -81.61 -32.45 -55.51
C SER A 345 -81.74 -33.32 -54.25
N TYR A 346 -82.06 -32.73 -53.10
CA TYR A 346 -82.28 -33.46 -51.87
C TYR A 346 -83.54 -34.35 -51.95
N ALA A 347 -84.65 -33.83 -52.48
CA ALA A 347 -85.88 -34.58 -52.66
C ALA A 347 -85.66 -35.79 -53.58
N SER A 348 -84.92 -35.63 -54.67
CA SER A 348 -84.58 -36.73 -55.59
C SER A 348 -83.70 -37.79 -54.92
N ALA A 349 -82.70 -37.36 -54.12
CA ALA A 349 -81.85 -38.27 -53.38
C ALA A 349 -82.61 -39.00 -52.27
N ALA A 350 -83.49 -38.31 -51.54
CA ALA A 350 -84.32 -38.88 -50.48
C ALA A 350 -85.34 -39.87 -51.04
N ALA A 351 -85.99 -39.56 -52.18
CA ALA A 351 -86.87 -40.45 -52.90
C ALA A 351 -86.14 -41.73 -53.35
N SER A 352 -84.93 -41.57 -53.91
CA SER A 352 -84.12 -42.71 -54.36
C SER A 352 -83.67 -43.60 -53.18
N ALA A 353 -83.23 -42.99 -52.08
CA ALA A 353 -82.85 -43.72 -50.87
C ALA A 353 -84.05 -44.45 -50.25
N TYR A 354 -85.21 -43.80 -50.19
CA TYR A 354 -86.44 -44.40 -49.69
C TYR A 354 -86.89 -45.59 -50.55
N GLY A 355 -86.88 -45.45 -51.88
CA GLY A 355 -87.18 -46.55 -52.81
C GLY A 355 -86.19 -47.71 -52.70
N ALA A 356 -84.89 -47.42 -52.61
CA ALA A 356 -83.87 -48.45 -52.44
C ALA A 356 -84.05 -49.24 -51.13
N LEU A 357 -84.41 -48.57 -50.04
CA LEU A 357 -84.70 -49.23 -48.75
C LEU A 357 -85.96 -50.09 -48.84
N LEU A 358 -87.03 -49.64 -49.51
CA LEU A 358 -88.22 -50.47 -49.74
C LEU A 358 -87.90 -51.72 -50.56
N GLN A 359 -87.00 -51.61 -51.55
CA GLN A 359 -86.57 -52.75 -52.34
C GLN A 359 -85.73 -53.73 -51.52
N ARG A 360 -84.81 -53.25 -50.67
CA ARG A 360 -84.06 -54.11 -49.75
C ARG A 360 -84.98 -54.82 -48.76
N ILE A 361 -85.96 -54.11 -48.20
CA ILE A 361 -86.99 -54.70 -47.33
C ILE A 361 -87.78 -55.77 -48.09
N ALA A 362 -88.14 -55.55 -49.37
CA ALA A 362 -88.82 -56.55 -50.17
C ALA A 362 -87.96 -57.82 -50.35
N THR A 363 -86.67 -57.67 -50.71
CA THR A 363 -85.72 -58.79 -50.83
C THR A 363 -85.52 -59.50 -49.49
N ALA A 364 -85.41 -58.75 -48.40
CA ALA A 364 -85.24 -59.29 -47.05
C ALA A 364 -86.45 -60.14 -46.63
N ILE A 365 -87.66 -59.68 -46.94
CA ILE A 365 -88.90 -60.43 -46.65
C ILE A 365 -89.02 -61.68 -47.54
N GLU A 366 -88.61 -61.62 -48.80
CA GLU A 366 -88.56 -62.81 -49.67
C GLU A 366 -87.61 -63.88 -49.11
N GLN A 367 -86.44 -63.47 -48.62
CA GLN A 367 -85.49 -64.37 -47.98
C GLN A 367 -86.06 -64.94 -46.67
N LEU A 368 -86.63 -64.09 -45.81
CA LEU A 368 -87.29 -64.53 -44.56
C LEU A 368 -88.47 -65.49 -44.81
N GLY A 369 -89.20 -65.33 -45.92
CA GLY A 369 -90.31 -66.22 -46.29
C GLY A 369 -89.89 -67.55 -46.92
N GLN A 370 -88.67 -67.65 -47.46
CA GLN A 370 -88.11 -68.92 -47.96
C GLN A 370 -87.65 -69.86 -46.83
N HIS A 371 -87.37 -69.30 -45.65
CA HIS A 371 -87.08 -70.06 -44.43
C HIS A 371 -88.42 -70.32 -43.69
N ASP A 372 -88.91 -71.56 -43.73
CA ASP A 372 -90.24 -72.01 -43.25
C ASP A 372 -90.36 -72.01 -41.70
N ASP A 373 -90.03 -70.87 -41.05
CA ASP A 373 -90.08 -70.64 -39.60
C ASP A 373 -91.40 -69.96 -39.19
N SER A 374 -92.25 -70.69 -38.47
CA SER A 374 -93.55 -70.18 -38.00
C SER A 374 -93.45 -68.92 -37.10
N ALA A 375 -92.28 -68.63 -36.54
CA ALA A 375 -92.03 -67.49 -35.66
C ALA A 375 -92.02 -66.13 -36.39
N ASN A 376 -91.62 -66.11 -37.67
CA ASN A 376 -91.49 -64.87 -38.46
C ASN A 376 -92.64 -64.67 -39.45
N ALA A 377 -93.58 -65.63 -39.56
CA ALA A 377 -94.70 -65.59 -40.48
C ALA A 377 -95.59 -64.34 -40.30
N GLU A 378 -95.80 -63.88 -39.06
CA GLU A 378 -96.57 -62.66 -38.79
C GLU A 378 -95.86 -61.39 -39.30
N VAL A 379 -94.54 -61.30 -39.11
CA VAL A 379 -93.72 -60.19 -39.59
C VAL A 379 -93.68 -60.17 -41.12
N VAL A 380 -93.44 -61.32 -41.73
CA VAL A 380 -93.46 -61.50 -43.20
C VAL A 380 -94.81 -61.05 -43.76
N GLN A 381 -95.92 -61.49 -43.18
CA GLN A 381 -97.26 -61.09 -43.64
C GLN A 381 -97.49 -59.58 -43.46
N MET A 382 -97.08 -59.00 -42.34
CA MET A 382 -97.33 -57.59 -42.01
C MET A 382 -96.54 -56.64 -42.91
N VAL A 383 -95.24 -56.92 -43.12
CA VAL A 383 -94.39 -56.12 -44.01
C VAL A 383 -94.76 -56.36 -45.47
N THR A 384 -95.12 -57.59 -45.87
CA THR A 384 -95.64 -57.86 -47.23
C THR A 384 -96.92 -57.06 -47.50
N THR A 385 -97.85 -57.01 -46.53
CA THR A 385 -99.08 -56.21 -46.64
C THR A 385 -98.74 -54.71 -46.73
N MET A 386 -97.82 -54.23 -45.89
CA MET A 386 -97.34 -52.84 -45.95
C MET A 386 -96.78 -52.50 -47.33
N LEU A 387 -95.91 -53.34 -47.87
CA LEU A 387 -95.30 -53.15 -49.19
C LEU A 387 -96.35 -53.19 -50.30
N ALA A 388 -97.30 -54.14 -50.25
CA ALA A 388 -98.37 -54.28 -51.23
C ALA A 388 -99.32 -53.07 -51.26
N ASP A 389 -99.62 -52.51 -50.09
CA ASP A 389 -100.43 -51.31 -49.93
C ASP A 389 -99.61 -50.01 -50.10
N HIS A 390 -98.30 -50.11 -50.31
CA HIS A 390 -97.42 -48.94 -50.32
C HIS A 390 -97.63 -48.10 -51.59
N PRO A 391 -97.90 -46.78 -51.48
CA PRO A 391 -98.20 -45.94 -52.64
C PRO A 391 -97.07 -45.85 -53.68
N TRP A 392 -95.84 -46.17 -53.26
CA TRP A 392 -94.62 -46.10 -54.07
C TRP A 392 -94.26 -47.43 -54.76
N ARG A 393 -95.03 -48.51 -54.57
CA ARG A 393 -94.76 -49.82 -55.20
C ARG A 393 -95.22 -49.91 -56.67
N ARG A 394 -95.81 -48.84 -57.22
CA ARG A 394 -96.38 -48.78 -58.58
C ARG A 394 -95.60 -47.86 -59.53
N TYR A 395 -94.38 -47.45 -59.17
CA TYR A 395 -93.51 -46.64 -60.03
C TYR A 395 -92.11 -47.24 -60.15
#